data_AF-C6VW48-F1
#
_entry.id   AF-C6VW48-F1
#
_cell.length_a   1.000
_cell.length_b   1.000
_cell.length_c   1.000
_cell.angle_alpha   90.00
_cell.angle_beta   90.00
_cell.angle_gamma   90.00
#
_symmetry.space_group_name_H-M   'P 1'
#
loop_
_entity.id
_entity.type
_entity.pdbx_description
1 polymer ?
#
loop_
_entity_poly.entity_id
_entity_poly.type
_entity_poly.pdbx_seq_one_letter_code
_entity_poly.pdbx_strand_id
1 'polypeptide(L)'
;MMFRHFLFAKSALTRLPIALFLACFTSGSFAQAPPQMPENDFMYQYSIIDALMAGVFDGDLTIGQLKKKGDFGVGTFNRVDGELLIDHGHVYKIAYDGSVSEVPDSDSTSAAFVKFFKADTVIQLSGKGLTYEKMQEHLTRVLNPNGIYALRISGSFPTMTTRAEKPATRPYLSLPEHLKHNQVVFELKNTKGICSGFLLPPYLARTNVPGFHLHYLADDRRSGGHVFNFTTDALTIEVDIAKGFTIENNTHPDFGKVNLQPDRGAELKKIE
;
A
#
# COMPACT_ATOMS: atom_id res chain seq x y z
N MET A 1 14.96 -86.34 4.85
CA MET A 1 15.42 -87.28 5.90
C MET A 1 14.54 -87.05 7.12
N MET A 2 13.72 -88.04 7.53
CA MET A 2 12.86 -88.12 8.74
C MET A 2 11.81 -86.99 8.96
N PHE A 3 10.49 -87.28 9.04
CA PHE A 3 9.71 -87.88 10.16
C PHE A 3 9.72 -86.99 11.44
N ARG A 4 8.66 -86.69 12.21
CA ARG A 4 7.25 -87.15 12.43
C ARG A 4 6.45 -85.95 13.06
N HIS A 5 5.11 -85.89 13.27
CA HIS A 5 3.96 -86.79 13.07
C HIS A 5 2.61 -86.00 12.91
N PHE A 6 1.46 -86.64 13.19
CA PHE A 6 0.08 -86.13 13.19
C PHE A 6 -0.37 -85.51 14.54
N LEU A 7 -1.44 -84.69 14.53
CA LEU A 7 -2.64 -84.92 15.36
C LEU A 7 -3.89 -84.13 14.88
N PHE A 8 -5.02 -84.84 14.76
CA PHE A 8 -6.37 -84.26 14.60
C PHE A 8 -6.91 -83.80 15.97
N ALA A 9 -7.79 -82.79 16.01
CA ALA A 9 -9.21 -82.98 16.43
C ALA A 9 -10.01 -81.68 16.71
N LYS A 10 -11.27 -81.72 16.27
CA LYS A 10 -12.51 -81.20 16.90
C LYS A 10 -12.78 -79.69 17.01
N SER A 11 -13.84 -79.33 16.30
CA SER A 11 -14.71 -78.17 16.42
C SER A 11 -15.21 -77.83 17.83
N ALA A 12 -15.40 -76.53 18.10
CA ALA A 12 -16.44 -76.02 18.98
C ALA A 12 -17.08 -74.78 18.34
N LEU A 13 -18.40 -74.80 18.12
CA LEU A 13 -19.16 -73.67 17.59
C LEU A 13 -19.58 -72.76 18.77
N THR A 14 -18.99 -71.57 18.91
CA THR A 14 -19.44 -70.56 19.87
C THR A 14 -20.25 -69.48 19.18
N ARG A 15 -21.53 -69.36 19.56
CA ARG A 15 -22.42 -68.30 19.06
C ARG A 15 -22.03 -66.97 19.70
N LEU A 16 -21.75 -65.95 18.89
CA LEU A 16 -21.52 -64.58 19.33
C LEU A 16 -22.82 -63.76 19.16
N PRO A 17 -23.24 -62.95 20.15
CA PRO A 17 -24.42 -62.09 19.99
C PRO A 17 -24.11 -60.91 19.06
N ILE A 18 -25.04 -60.61 18.15
CA ILE A 18 -24.95 -59.45 17.26
C ILE A 18 -25.35 -58.20 18.07
N ALA A 19 -24.37 -57.37 18.43
CA ALA A 19 -24.62 -56.04 18.98
C ALA A 19 -24.95 -55.06 17.85
N LEU A 20 -26.18 -54.56 17.81
CA LEU A 20 -26.66 -53.62 16.80
C LEU A 20 -26.15 -52.20 17.14
N PHE A 21 -25.02 -51.79 16.56
CA PHE A 21 -24.52 -50.42 16.68
C PHE A 21 -25.37 -49.45 15.84
N LEU A 22 -26.22 -48.67 16.52
CA LEU A 22 -26.98 -47.60 15.90
C LEU A 22 -26.08 -46.36 15.70
N ALA A 23 -25.52 -46.19 14.50
CA ALA A 23 -24.68 -45.05 14.17
C ALA A 23 -25.54 -43.79 13.92
N CYS A 24 -25.71 -42.95 14.94
CA CYS A 24 -26.28 -41.61 14.78
C CYS A 24 -25.30 -40.70 14.02
N PHE A 25 -25.51 -40.55 12.71
CA PHE A 25 -24.85 -39.50 11.91
C PHE A 25 -25.44 -38.13 12.27
N THR A 26 -24.84 -37.45 13.25
CA THR A 26 -25.10 -36.03 13.47
C THR A 26 -24.39 -35.22 12.39
N SER A 27 -25.15 -34.67 11.44
CA SER A 27 -24.67 -33.74 10.42
C SER A 27 -24.25 -32.42 11.06
N GLY A 28 -23.00 -32.35 11.52
CA GLY A 28 -22.40 -31.12 12.04
C GLY A 28 -22.12 -30.14 10.89
N SER A 29 -22.99 -29.15 10.73
CA SER A 29 -22.67 -27.97 9.92
C SER A 29 -21.55 -27.20 10.61
N PHE A 30 -20.31 -27.39 10.13
CA PHE A 30 -19.20 -26.50 10.44
C PHE A 30 -19.47 -25.14 9.79
N ALA A 31 -20.16 -24.26 10.52
CA ALA A 31 -20.13 -22.83 10.21
C ALA A 31 -18.68 -22.39 10.34
N GLN A 32 -18.02 -22.11 9.22
CA GLN A 32 -16.72 -21.45 9.23
C GLN A 32 -16.91 -20.11 9.94
N ALA A 33 -16.13 -19.89 11.00
CA ALA A 33 -16.00 -18.57 11.60
C ALA A 33 -15.57 -17.58 10.50
N PRO A 34 -16.07 -16.34 10.50
CA PRO A 34 -15.60 -15.33 9.55
C PRO A 34 -14.07 -15.21 9.66
N PRO A 35 -13.35 -15.03 8.53
CA PRO A 35 -11.89 -14.99 8.54
C PRO A 35 -11.41 -13.93 9.52
N GLN A 36 -10.61 -14.33 10.51
CA GLN A 36 -10.01 -13.38 11.44
C GLN A 36 -9.19 -12.36 10.66
N MET A 37 -9.53 -11.08 10.84
CA MET A 37 -8.69 -9.97 10.38
C MET A 37 -7.30 -10.12 11.01
N PRO A 38 -6.20 -9.78 10.31
CA PRO A 38 -4.90 -9.67 10.95
C PRO A 38 -4.99 -8.78 12.20
N GLU A 39 -4.34 -9.19 13.30
CA GLU A 39 -4.37 -8.39 14.54
C GLU A 39 -3.81 -6.97 14.33
N ASN A 40 -2.85 -6.83 13.41
CA ASN A 40 -2.16 -5.58 13.09
C ASN A 40 -2.62 -5.02 11.74
N ASP A 41 -3.80 -4.40 11.74
CA ASP A 41 -4.40 -3.76 10.57
C ASP A 41 -4.16 -2.23 10.58
N PHE A 42 -2.90 -1.85 10.50
CA PHE A 42 -2.41 -0.47 10.67
C PHE A 42 -1.61 -0.04 9.45
N MET A 43 -1.71 1.25 9.09
CA MET A 43 -0.76 1.88 8.18
C MET A 43 0.60 2.03 8.91
N TYR A 44 1.69 1.65 8.27
CA TYR A 44 3.03 1.98 8.73
C TYR A 44 3.55 3.20 7.98
N GLN A 45 4.29 4.06 8.68
CA GLN A 45 4.93 5.23 8.12
C GLN A 45 6.36 5.34 8.63
N TYR A 46 7.30 5.62 7.72
CA TYR A 46 8.66 6.02 8.06
C TYR A 46 8.83 7.53 7.88
N SER A 47 9.49 8.19 8.85
CA SER A 47 9.60 9.65 8.95
C SER A 47 8.23 10.33 9.13
N ILE A 48 8.18 11.66 9.02
CA ILE A 48 6.95 12.46 8.98
C ILE A 48 7.01 13.50 7.86
N ILE A 49 5.84 13.91 7.35
CA ILE A 49 5.75 14.88 6.25
C ILE A 49 6.42 16.21 6.60
N ASP A 50 6.27 16.71 7.84
CA ASP A 50 6.91 17.97 8.27
C ASP A 50 8.45 17.90 8.22
N ALA A 51 9.05 16.74 8.43
CA ALA A 51 10.49 16.54 8.36
C ALA A 51 10.98 16.52 6.91
N LEU A 52 10.25 15.82 6.02
CA LEU A 52 10.51 15.84 4.58
C LEU A 52 10.37 17.27 4.03
N MET A 53 9.25 17.94 4.36
CA MET A 53 8.99 19.34 4.01
C MET A 53 10.10 20.30 4.47
N ALA A 54 10.70 20.03 5.63
CA ALA A 54 11.79 20.83 6.19
C ALA A 54 13.21 20.44 5.69
N GLY A 55 13.32 19.51 4.73
CA GLY A 55 14.58 19.16 4.06
C GLY A 55 15.31 17.93 4.61
N VAL A 56 14.65 17.09 5.43
CA VAL A 56 15.21 15.80 5.88
C VAL A 56 15.02 14.76 4.76
N PHE A 57 15.85 14.89 3.71
CA PHE A 57 15.78 14.04 2.52
C PHE A 57 16.61 12.76 2.60
N ASP A 58 17.33 12.48 3.69
CA ASP A 58 18.03 11.20 3.87
C ASP A 58 17.45 10.44 5.06
N GLY A 59 17.33 9.12 4.94
CA GLY A 59 16.92 8.18 5.98
C GLY A 59 17.65 6.85 5.87
N ASP A 60 17.65 6.09 6.97
CA ASP A 60 18.41 4.83 7.10
C ASP A 60 17.56 3.57 6.83
N LEU A 61 16.25 3.73 6.57
CA LEU A 61 15.36 2.60 6.26
C LEU A 61 15.54 2.14 4.82
N THR A 62 16.08 0.94 4.66
CA THR A 62 16.24 0.29 3.35
C THR A 62 14.92 -0.23 2.79
N ILE A 63 14.82 -0.35 1.47
CA ILE A 63 13.64 -0.93 0.80
C ILE A 63 13.37 -2.37 1.27
N GLY A 64 14.41 -3.17 1.50
CA GLY A 64 14.28 -4.53 2.06
C GLY A 64 13.76 -4.57 3.50
N GLN A 65 13.88 -3.49 4.27
CA GLN A 65 13.21 -3.34 5.56
C GLN A 65 11.77 -2.81 5.39
N LEU A 66 11.55 -1.85 4.49
CA LEU A 66 10.23 -1.29 4.18
C LEU A 66 9.23 -2.37 3.71
N LYS A 67 9.66 -3.30 2.84
CA LYS A 67 8.87 -4.46 2.39
C LYS A 67 8.39 -5.39 3.53
N LYS A 68 8.99 -5.30 4.73
CA LYS A 68 8.55 -6.05 5.93
C LYS A 68 7.47 -5.31 6.73
N LYS A 69 7.12 -4.09 6.33
CA LYS A 69 6.13 -3.21 6.95
C LYS A 69 4.86 -3.05 6.11
N GLY A 70 4.94 -3.33 4.81
CA GLY A 70 3.81 -3.33 3.89
C GLY A 70 4.19 -3.82 2.49
N ASP A 71 3.18 -4.18 1.70
CA ASP A 71 3.27 -4.63 0.31
C ASP A 71 2.58 -3.65 -0.68
N PHE A 72 2.09 -2.53 -0.17
CA PHE A 72 1.39 -1.48 -0.89
C PHE A 72 1.73 -0.12 -0.27
N GLY A 73 1.83 0.93 -1.08
CA GLY A 73 2.00 2.29 -0.59
C GLY A 73 2.75 3.23 -1.52
N VAL A 74 3.13 4.39 -0.96
CA VAL A 74 3.78 5.50 -1.67
C VAL A 74 4.85 6.17 -0.81
N GLY A 75 5.68 6.99 -1.42
CA GLY A 75 6.70 7.77 -0.72
C GLY A 75 7.76 8.31 -1.67
N THR A 76 8.94 8.58 -1.15
CA THR A 76 10.09 9.03 -1.95
C THR A 76 11.39 8.42 -1.43
N PHE A 77 12.41 8.43 -2.28
CA PHE A 77 13.72 7.87 -1.98
C PHE A 77 14.58 8.84 -1.16
N ASN A 78 15.76 8.39 -0.75
CA ASN A 78 16.77 9.32 -0.26
C ASN A 78 17.11 10.35 -1.34
N ARG A 79 17.46 11.57 -0.90
CA ARG A 79 17.62 12.77 -1.71
C ARG A 79 16.36 13.21 -2.46
N VAL A 80 15.17 12.71 -2.12
CA VAL A 80 13.94 12.89 -2.92
C VAL A 80 14.17 12.55 -4.40
N ASP A 81 14.80 11.38 -4.63
CA ASP A 81 15.18 10.85 -5.94
C ASP A 81 14.01 10.14 -6.62
N GLY A 82 13.03 10.92 -7.08
CA GLY A 82 11.83 10.43 -7.75
C GLY A 82 10.83 9.77 -6.81
N GLU A 83 9.75 9.28 -7.41
CA GLU A 83 8.58 8.79 -6.67
C GLU A 83 8.68 7.29 -6.38
N LEU A 84 8.35 6.90 -5.16
CA LEU A 84 8.25 5.51 -4.73
C LEU A 84 6.78 5.06 -4.81
N LEU A 85 6.53 3.94 -5.49
CA LEU A 85 5.24 3.24 -5.45
C LEU A 85 5.45 1.76 -5.13
N ILE A 86 4.64 1.21 -4.24
CA ILE A 86 4.60 -0.23 -3.95
C ILE A 86 3.25 -0.81 -4.40
N ASP A 87 3.30 -1.88 -5.20
CA ASP A 87 2.14 -2.70 -5.57
C ASP A 87 2.53 -4.18 -5.49
N HIS A 88 1.75 -4.97 -4.75
CA HIS A 88 1.99 -6.41 -4.53
C HIS A 88 3.42 -6.75 -4.06
N GLY A 89 4.01 -5.92 -3.20
CA GLY A 89 5.35 -6.09 -2.64
C GLY A 89 6.51 -5.71 -3.56
N HIS A 90 6.23 -5.40 -4.82
CA HIS A 90 7.21 -4.83 -5.76
C HIS A 90 7.31 -3.32 -5.55
N VAL A 91 8.54 -2.79 -5.52
CA VAL A 91 8.80 -1.37 -5.24
C VAL A 91 9.40 -0.73 -6.47
N TYR A 92 8.75 0.30 -6.98
CA TYR A 92 9.13 1.00 -8.20
C TYR A 92 9.59 2.43 -7.89
N LYS A 93 10.66 2.85 -8.55
CA LYS A 93 11.06 4.25 -8.68
C LYS A 93 10.56 4.79 -10.01
N ILE A 94 9.83 5.89 -9.97
CA ILE A 94 9.53 6.74 -11.13
C ILE A 94 10.49 7.93 -11.07
N ALA A 95 11.47 7.97 -11.95
CA ALA A 95 12.50 9.00 -11.97
C ALA A 95 12.07 10.26 -12.73
N TYR A 96 12.78 11.37 -12.51
CA TYR A 96 12.51 12.67 -13.14
C TYR A 96 12.59 12.67 -14.68
N ASP A 97 13.24 11.68 -15.28
CA ASP A 97 13.32 11.51 -16.75
C ASP A 97 12.12 10.73 -17.32
N GLY A 98 11.18 10.32 -16.46
CA GLY A 98 10.00 9.54 -16.80
C GLY A 98 10.25 8.03 -16.83
N SER A 99 11.49 7.58 -16.60
CA SER A 99 11.78 6.14 -16.52
C SER A 99 11.21 5.51 -15.25
N VAL A 100 10.81 4.25 -15.37
CA VAL A 100 10.31 3.45 -14.26
C VAL A 100 11.22 2.23 -14.09
N SER A 101 11.63 1.94 -12.87
CA SER A 101 12.48 0.79 -12.54
C SER A 101 12.04 0.14 -11.23
N GLU A 102 12.15 -1.18 -11.13
CA GLU A 102 12.06 -1.88 -9.85
C GLU A 102 13.39 -1.73 -9.11
N VAL A 103 13.35 -1.32 -7.84
CA VAL A 103 14.56 -0.97 -7.07
C VAL A 103 15.10 -2.14 -6.24
N PRO A 104 16.43 -2.23 -6.04
CA PRO A 104 17.02 -3.23 -5.18
C PRO A 104 16.69 -2.96 -3.70
N ASP A 105 16.64 -4.03 -2.89
CA ASP A 105 16.39 -3.95 -1.45
C ASP A 105 17.40 -3.08 -0.67
N SER A 106 18.56 -2.79 -1.27
CA SER A 106 19.61 -1.91 -0.71
C SER A 106 19.40 -0.42 -0.95
N ASP A 107 18.44 -0.01 -1.81
CA ASP A 107 18.06 1.40 -1.90
C ASP A 107 17.36 1.84 -0.59
N SER A 108 17.20 3.14 -0.34
CA SER A 108 16.70 3.67 0.94
C SER A 108 15.69 4.81 0.75
N THR A 109 14.77 4.93 1.72
CA THR A 109 13.69 5.91 1.70
C THR A 109 13.86 6.98 2.79
N SER A 110 13.50 8.21 2.45
CA SER A 110 13.50 9.35 3.38
C SER A 110 12.13 9.59 4.03
N ALA A 111 11.06 9.23 3.32
CA ALA A 111 9.69 9.11 3.82
C ALA A 111 8.89 8.10 2.98
N ALA A 112 8.16 7.21 3.66
CA ALA A 112 7.28 6.24 3.01
C ALA A 112 6.05 5.93 3.88
N PHE A 113 4.93 5.67 3.21
CA PHE A 113 3.62 5.37 3.79
C PHE A 113 3.16 4.06 3.17
N VAL A 114 3.04 3.00 3.96
CA VAL A 114 2.78 1.64 3.46
C VAL A 114 1.80 0.87 4.34
N LYS A 115 1.18 -0.16 3.77
CA LYS A 115 0.30 -1.11 4.47
C LYS A 115 0.48 -2.49 3.87
N PHE A 116 0.13 -3.54 4.61
CA PHE A 116 -0.24 -4.81 3.99
C PHE A 116 -1.68 -4.70 3.49
N PHE A 117 -1.84 -4.59 2.17
CA PHE A 117 -3.10 -4.22 1.54
C PHE A 117 -4.04 -5.40 1.40
N LYS A 118 -5.29 -5.20 1.82
CA LYS A 118 -6.39 -6.13 1.68
C LYS A 118 -7.68 -5.34 1.60
N ALA A 119 -8.29 -5.29 0.42
CA ALA A 119 -9.54 -4.57 0.22
C ALA A 119 -10.67 -5.10 1.15
N ASP A 120 -11.26 -4.20 1.92
CA ASP A 120 -12.48 -4.44 2.70
C ASP A 120 -13.73 -4.24 1.83
N THR A 121 -13.64 -3.34 0.85
CA THR A 121 -14.74 -3.03 -0.08
C THR A 121 -14.21 -2.59 -1.44
N VAL A 122 -15.05 -2.73 -2.46
CA VAL A 122 -14.75 -2.33 -3.83
C VAL A 122 -15.87 -1.42 -4.34
N ILE A 123 -15.51 -0.20 -4.74
CA ILE A 123 -16.41 0.80 -5.30
C ILE A 123 -16.20 0.83 -6.81
N GLN A 124 -17.29 0.66 -7.56
CA GLN A 124 -17.30 0.85 -9.02
C GLN A 124 -17.83 2.25 -9.32
N LEU A 125 -17.02 3.07 -9.99
CA LEU A 125 -17.38 4.45 -10.33
C LEU A 125 -17.23 4.67 -11.84
N SER A 126 -18.35 4.85 -12.53
CA SER A 126 -18.40 5.04 -13.98
C SER A 126 -19.12 6.32 -14.37
N GLY A 127 -18.66 6.94 -15.44
CA GLY A 127 -19.20 8.18 -15.98
C GLY A 127 -18.28 8.73 -17.06
N LYS A 128 -18.85 9.09 -18.23
CA LYS A 128 -18.06 9.56 -19.36
C LYS A 128 -17.27 10.82 -19.00
N GLY A 129 -15.94 10.78 -19.13
CA GLY A 129 -15.06 11.89 -18.76
C GLY A 129 -15.07 12.23 -17.27
N LEU A 130 -15.25 11.22 -16.40
CA LEU A 130 -15.04 11.32 -14.96
C LEU A 130 -13.65 11.92 -14.67
N THR A 131 -13.61 12.98 -13.86
CA THR A 131 -12.37 13.64 -13.45
C THR A 131 -11.90 13.14 -12.08
N TYR A 132 -10.61 13.38 -11.78
CA TYR A 132 -10.05 13.14 -10.44
C TYR A 132 -10.88 13.81 -9.33
N GLU A 133 -11.20 15.10 -9.48
CA GLU A 133 -12.05 15.86 -8.55
C GLU A 133 -13.41 15.17 -8.31
N LYS A 134 -14.07 14.65 -9.35
CA LYS A 134 -15.36 13.96 -9.21
C LYS A 134 -15.25 12.59 -8.54
N MET A 135 -14.10 11.91 -8.67
CA MET A 135 -13.77 10.73 -7.88
C MET A 135 -13.56 11.10 -6.39
N GLN A 136 -12.81 12.17 -6.11
CA GLN A 136 -12.58 12.68 -4.76
C GLN A 136 -13.89 13.11 -4.06
N GLU A 137 -14.76 13.85 -4.75
CA GLU A 137 -16.11 14.22 -4.29
C GLU A 137 -17.02 13.01 -4.02
N HIS A 138 -16.85 11.92 -4.77
CA HIS A 138 -17.62 10.70 -4.55
C HIS A 138 -17.14 9.99 -3.29
N LEU A 139 -15.83 9.72 -3.19
CA LEU A 139 -15.25 9.00 -2.05
C LEU A 139 -15.43 9.75 -0.72
N THR A 140 -15.23 11.08 -0.71
CA THR A 140 -15.45 11.91 0.50
C THR A 140 -16.91 11.98 0.95
N ARG A 141 -17.88 11.63 0.08
CA ARG A 141 -19.30 11.55 0.42
C ARG A 141 -19.72 10.18 0.98
N VAL A 142 -19.07 9.10 0.55
CA VAL A 142 -19.46 7.72 0.90
C VAL A 142 -18.58 7.10 1.99
N LEU A 143 -17.37 7.62 2.21
CA LEU A 143 -16.46 7.19 3.27
C LEU A 143 -16.58 8.10 4.51
N ASN A 144 -16.18 7.59 5.68
CA ASN A 144 -16.15 8.37 6.92
C ASN A 144 -14.97 9.36 6.87
N PRO A 145 -15.19 10.68 7.01
CA PRO A 145 -14.14 11.70 6.85
C PRO A 145 -13.02 11.64 7.91
N ASN A 146 -13.16 10.83 8.96
CA ASN A 146 -12.15 10.63 10.00
C ASN A 146 -11.39 9.29 9.88
N GLY A 147 -11.73 8.46 8.89
CA GLY A 147 -11.05 7.19 8.62
C GLY A 147 -9.71 7.34 7.90
N ILE A 148 -8.88 6.30 8.00
CA ILE A 148 -7.60 6.17 7.29
C ILE A 148 -7.80 5.10 6.21
N TYR A 149 -7.63 5.47 4.94
CA TYR A 149 -7.91 4.57 3.82
C TYR A 149 -6.68 4.38 2.94
N ALA A 150 -6.31 3.14 2.67
CA ALA A 150 -5.49 2.77 1.53
C ALA A 150 -6.40 2.58 0.31
N LEU A 151 -6.00 3.16 -0.83
CA LEU A 151 -6.81 3.22 -2.06
C LEU A 151 -6.01 2.67 -3.24
N ARG A 152 -6.46 1.55 -3.79
CA ARG A 152 -5.92 0.97 -5.02
C ARG A 152 -6.95 1.13 -6.14
N ILE A 153 -6.66 2.01 -7.08
CA ILE A 153 -7.60 2.48 -8.09
C ILE A 153 -7.11 2.01 -9.45
N SER A 154 -7.83 1.09 -10.09
CA SER A 154 -7.52 0.63 -11.45
C SER A 154 -8.45 1.27 -12.48
N GLY A 155 -7.89 1.62 -13.64
CA GLY A 155 -8.63 2.30 -14.70
C GLY A 155 -7.84 2.46 -16.00
N SER A 156 -8.56 2.94 -17.02
CA SER A 156 -7.98 3.45 -18.27
C SER A 156 -8.12 4.96 -18.29
N PHE A 157 -7.04 5.67 -18.57
CA PHE A 157 -6.92 7.11 -18.39
C PHE A 157 -6.59 7.79 -19.74
N PRO A 158 -7.58 8.40 -20.42
CA PRO A 158 -7.33 9.20 -21.62
C PRO A 158 -6.33 10.34 -21.36
N THR A 159 -6.36 10.94 -20.17
CA THR A 159 -5.34 11.88 -19.66
C THR A 159 -4.97 11.55 -18.23
N MET A 160 -3.68 11.60 -17.91
CA MET A 160 -3.13 11.43 -16.57
C MET A 160 -1.96 12.41 -16.39
N THR A 161 -2.09 13.35 -15.47
CA THR A 161 -1.07 14.36 -15.16
C THR A 161 -0.34 13.92 -13.90
N THR A 162 0.93 13.57 -14.06
CA THR A 162 1.79 13.10 -12.96
C THR A 162 3.06 13.92 -12.82
N ARG A 163 3.84 13.63 -11.78
CA ARG A 163 5.06 14.35 -11.40
C ARG A 163 6.15 13.37 -10.94
N ALA A 164 7.41 13.73 -11.18
CA ALA A 164 8.56 13.15 -10.49
C ALA A 164 9.65 14.18 -10.19
N GLU A 165 10.52 13.83 -9.25
CA GLU A 165 11.52 14.72 -8.65
C GLU A 165 12.95 14.38 -9.08
N LYS A 166 13.75 15.40 -9.40
CA LYS A 166 15.20 15.25 -9.52
C LYS A 166 15.80 15.12 -8.12
N PRO A 167 16.82 14.26 -7.94
CA PRO A 167 17.45 14.09 -6.64
C PRO A 167 18.14 15.37 -6.19
N ALA A 168 17.84 15.79 -4.97
CA ALA A 168 18.47 16.89 -4.27
C ALA A 168 19.99 16.68 -4.08
N THR A 169 20.68 17.79 -3.88
CA THR A 169 22.11 17.85 -3.54
C THR A 169 22.27 18.65 -2.24
N ARG A 170 23.27 18.30 -1.43
CA ARG A 170 23.53 19.04 -0.18
C ARG A 170 24.17 20.41 -0.47
N PRO A 171 23.87 21.45 0.35
CA PRO A 171 22.92 21.44 1.47
C PRO A 171 21.47 21.38 0.99
N TYR A 172 20.66 20.53 1.62
CA TYR A 172 19.25 20.40 1.25
C TYR A 172 18.46 21.65 1.62
N LEU A 173 17.58 22.07 0.71
CA LEU A 173 16.55 23.06 0.96
C LEU A 173 15.29 22.38 1.53
N SER A 174 14.32 23.17 1.98
CA SER A 174 12.96 22.65 2.21
C SER A 174 12.37 22.09 0.91
N LEU A 175 11.45 21.13 1.02
CA LEU A 175 10.82 20.50 -0.14
C LEU A 175 10.23 21.56 -1.11
N PRO A 176 9.38 22.51 -0.68
CA PRO A 176 8.83 23.53 -1.60
C PRO A 176 9.88 24.33 -2.38
N GLU A 177 11.04 24.65 -1.78
CA GLU A 177 12.12 25.37 -2.47
C GLU A 177 12.87 24.48 -3.47
N HIS A 178 13.08 23.20 -3.14
CA HIS A 178 13.61 22.22 -4.10
C HIS A 178 12.67 22.07 -5.30
N LEU A 179 11.36 21.93 -5.05
CA LEU A 179 10.38 21.62 -6.09
C LEU A 179 10.11 22.75 -7.06
N LYS A 180 10.39 24.01 -6.71
CA LYS A 180 10.33 25.16 -7.65
C LYS A 180 11.19 24.97 -8.91
N HIS A 181 12.26 24.18 -8.81
CA HIS A 181 13.27 24.06 -9.87
C HIS A 181 13.55 22.61 -10.29
N ASN A 182 13.20 21.63 -9.45
CA ASN A 182 13.65 20.25 -9.59
C ASN A 182 12.53 19.22 -9.81
N GLN A 183 11.28 19.63 -10.00
CA GLN A 183 10.20 18.74 -10.43
C GLN A 183 10.07 18.68 -11.96
N VAL A 184 9.56 17.57 -12.47
CA VAL A 184 9.12 17.38 -13.87
C VAL A 184 7.67 16.91 -13.84
N VAL A 185 6.81 17.54 -14.64
CA VAL A 185 5.40 17.17 -14.80
C VAL A 185 5.24 16.43 -16.12
N PHE A 186 4.53 15.30 -16.10
CA PHE A 186 4.27 14.45 -17.26
C PHE A 186 2.78 14.45 -17.61
N GLU A 187 2.47 14.73 -18.88
CA GLU A 187 1.11 14.63 -19.43
C GLU A 187 0.95 13.31 -20.19
N LEU A 188 0.63 12.25 -19.44
CA LEU A 188 0.43 10.91 -19.96
C LEU A 188 -0.93 10.81 -20.67
N LYS A 189 -1.00 10.05 -21.76
CA LYS A 189 -2.20 9.95 -22.61
C LYS A 189 -2.52 8.50 -22.96
N ASN A 190 -3.80 8.15 -22.86
CA ASN A 190 -4.34 6.82 -23.19
C ASN A 190 -3.60 5.68 -22.48
N THR A 191 -3.21 5.88 -21.21
CA THR A 191 -2.53 4.86 -20.41
C THR A 191 -3.56 4.02 -19.65
N LYS A 192 -3.20 2.78 -19.33
CA LYS A 192 -3.95 1.91 -18.41
C LYS A 192 -3.02 1.57 -17.25
N GLY A 193 -3.53 1.53 -16.03
CA GLY A 193 -2.69 1.31 -14.85
C GLY A 193 -3.44 1.43 -13.55
N ILE A 194 -2.66 1.64 -12.48
CA ILE A 194 -3.13 1.79 -11.12
C ILE A 194 -2.70 3.12 -10.50
N CYS A 195 -3.60 3.79 -9.79
CA CYS A 195 -3.23 4.78 -8.79
C CYS A 195 -3.26 4.09 -7.41
N SER A 196 -2.16 4.19 -6.68
CA SER A 196 -1.99 3.62 -5.33
C SER A 196 -1.65 4.73 -4.35
N GLY A 197 -2.18 4.68 -3.15
CA GLY A 197 -1.86 5.62 -2.07
C GLY A 197 -2.97 5.67 -1.04
N PHE A 198 -3.21 6.85 -0.46
CA PHE A 198 -4.05 7.00 0.72
C PHE A 198 -5.05 8.16 0.62
N LEU A 199 -6.17 8.03 1.34
CA LEU A 199 -7.06 9.13 1.72
C LEU A 199 -7.00 9.27 3.25
N LEU A 200 -6.50 10.41 3.71
CA LEU A 200 -6.18 10.65 5.13
C LEU A 200 -6.95 11.84 5.72
N PRO A 201 -7.30 11.79 7.02
CA PRO A 201 -8.12 12.81 7.65
C PRO A 201 -7.29 14.03 8.11
N PRO A 202 -7.91 15.23 8.24
CA PRO A 202 -7.20 16.47 8.59
C PRO A 202 -6.40 16.45 9.90
N TYR A 203 -6.76 15.59 10.86
CA TYR A 203 -6.06 15.50 12.15
C TYR A 203 -4.64 14.93 12.05
N LEU A 204 -4.21 14.43 10.87
CA LEU A 204 -2.86 13.91 10.62
C LEU A 204 -1.89 14.92 9.99
N ALA A 205 -2.27 16.18 9.77
CA ALA A 205 -1.55 17.15 8.93
C ALA A 205 -0.08 17.45 9.27
N ARG A 206 0.40 17.07 10.45
CA ARG A 206 1.81 17.23 10.88
C ARG A 206 2.64 15.97 10.63
N THR A 207 1.99 14.81 10.66
CA THR A 207 2.65 13.51 10.49
C THR A 207 2.57 13.04 9.04
N ASN A 208 1.47 13.31 8.33
CA ASN A 208 1.17 12.77 7.01
C ASN A 208 0.39 13.78 6.15
N VAL A 209 0.18 13.50 4.86
CA VAL A 209 -0.52 14.33 3.86
C VAL A 209 -2.03 14.15 3.98
N PRO A 210 -2.82 15.14 4.44
CA PRO A 210 -4.28 15.01 4.52
C PRO A 210 -4.95 15.14 3.14
N GLY A 211 -6.08 14.48 2.96
CA GLY A 211 -6.74 14.36 1.67
C GLY A 211 -6.17 13.17 0.89
N PHE A 212 -6.16 13.28 -0.44
CA PHE A 212 -5.68 12.22 -1.33
C PHE A 212 -4.21 12.41 -1.66
N HIS A 213 -3.40 11.40 -1.36
CA HIS A 213 -2.00 11.30 -1.79
C HIS A 213 -1.86 10.00 -2.58
N LEU A 214 -1.72 10.10 -3.90
CA LEU A 214 -1.76 8.97 -4.83
C LEU A 214 -0.60 9.04 -5.82
N HIS A 215 0.10 7.92 -6.03
CA HIS A 215 1.07 7.75 -7.10
C HIS A 215 0.48 6.83 -8.18
N TYR A 216 0.87 7.03 -9.44
CA TYR A 216 0.43 6.24 -10.59
C TYR A 216 1.54 5.32 -11.10
N LEU A 217 1.16 4.13 -11.57
CA LEU A 217 1.99 3.22 -12.36
C LEU A 217 1.18 2.66 -13.53
N ALA A 218 1.70 2.81 -14.75
CA ALA A 218 1.12 2.20 -15.94
C ALA A 218 1.33 0.67 -15.97
N ASP A 219 0.38 -0.07 -16.54
CA ASP A 219 0.41 -1.54 -16.69
C ASP A 219 1.68 -2.03 -17.42
N ASP A 220 2.19 -1.24 -18.38
CA ASP A 220 3.41 -1.55 -19.13
C ASP A 220 4.70 -1.25 -18.37
N ARG A 221 4.60 -0.63 -17.18
CA ARG A 221 5.69 -0.17 -16.33
C ARG A 221 6.66 0.78 -17.04
N ARG A 222 6.17 1.66 -17.91
CA ARG A 222 6.99 2.65 -18.65
C ARG A 222 6.68 4.11 -18.32
N SER A 223 5.70 4.36 -17.44
CA SER A 223 5.35 5.70 -16.96
C SER A 223 4.59 5.65 -15.63
N GLY A 224 4.59 6.76 -14.89
CA GLY A 224 3.98 6.85 -13.56
C GLY A 224 4.21 8.23 -12.90
N GLY A 225 4.19 8.27 -11.57
CA GLY A 225 4.56 9.43 -10.75
C GLY A 225 3.45 9.89 -9.78
N HIS A 226 3.71 10.92 -8.97
CA HIS A 226 2.71 11.54 -8.08
C HIS A 226 1.55 12.13 -8.90
N VAL A 227 0.31 11.86 -8.52
CA VAL A 227 -0.89 12.17 -9.31
C VAL A 227 -1.46 13.54 -8.95
N PHE A 228 -1.48 14.46 -9.93
CA PHE A 228 -2.20 15.72 -9.80
C PHE A 228 -3.62 15.66 -10.35
N ASN A 229 -3.84 14.99 -11.49
CA ASN A 229 -5.16 14.94 -12.12
C ASN A 229 -5.27 13.78 -13.12
N PHE A 230 -6.49 13.34 -13.42
CA PHE A 230 -6.76 12.44 -14.54
C PHE A 230 -8.19 12.62 -15.08
N THR A 231 -8.42 12.10 -16.28
CA THR A 231 -9.76 11.75 -16.77
C THR A 231 -9.86 10.25 -16.99
N THR A 232 -11.08 9.72 -16.94
CA THR A 232 -11.40 8.31 -17.21
C THR A 232 -12.89 8.18 -17.54
N ASP A 233 -13.32 6.99 -17.98
CA ASP A 233 -14.75 6.65 -18.14
C ASP A 233 -15.24 5.67 -17.06
N ALA A 234 -14.34 4.93 -16.41
CA ALA A 234 -14.65 3.96 -15.36
C ALA A 234 -13.43 3.62 -14.48
N LEU A 235 -13.68 3.49 -13.18
CA LEU A 235 -12.72 3.08 -12.16
C LEU A 235 -13.26 1.90 -11.34
N THR A 236 -12.37 0.96 -11.04
CA THR A 236 -12.54 0.03 -9.91
C THR A 236 -11.64 0.51 -8.77
N ILE A 237 -12.25 0.92 -7.67
CA ILE A 237 -11.59 1.48 -6.48
C ILE A 237 -11.66 0.43 -5.37
N GLU A 238 -10.55 -0.21 -5.09
CA GLU A 238 -10.37 -1.10 -3.94
C GLU A 238 -10.00 -0.25 -2.71
N VAL A 239 -10.77 -0.39 -1.61
CA VAL A 239 -10.60 0.39 -0.38
C VAL A 239 -10.28 -0.55 0.77
N ASP A 240 -9.23 -0.22 1.51
CA ASP A 240 -8.76 -0.91 2.70
C ASP A 240 -8.68 0.10 3.86
N ILE A 241 -9.31 -0.24 4.99
CA ILE A 241 -9.51 0.66 6.13
C ILE A 241 -8.49 0.35 7.24
N ALA A 242 -7.52 1.23 7.45
CA ALA A 242 -6.60 1.05 8.58
C ALA A 242 -7.26 1.46 9.92
N LYS A 243 -7.09 0.63 10.95
CA LYS A 243 -7.56 0.90 12.33
C LYS A 243 -6.80 2.03 13.01
N GLY A 244 -5.66 2.42 12.45
CA GLY A 244 -4.73 3.40 12.97
C GLY A 244 -3.45 3.40 12.15
N PHE A 245 -2.41 4.04 12.68
CA PHE A 245 -1.11 4.08 12.03
C PHE A 245 0.04 4.05 13.05
N THR A 246 1.22 3.63 12.59
CA THR A 246 2.47 3.61 13.37
C THR A 246 3.51 4.47 12.66
N ILE A 247 4.19 5.34 13.41
CA ILE A 247 5.31 6.15 12.91
C ILE A 247 6.62 5.53 13.41
N GLU A 248 7.54 5.24 12.49
CA GLU A 248 8.95 5.02 12.78
C GLU A 248 9.71 6.30 12.44
N ASN A 249 10.26 6.96 13.46
CA ASN A 249 11.00 8.21 13.27
C ASN A 249 12.26 7.99 12.43
N ASN A 250 12.60 8.97 11.59
CA ASN A 250 13.83 8.92 10.82
C ASN A 250 15.05 9.04 11.75
N THR A 251 15.97 8.09 11.67
CA THR A 251 17.17 8.02 12.53
C THR A 251 18.34 8.86 12.02
N HIS A 252 18.26 9.38 10.80
CA HIS A 252 19.33 10.17 10.19
C HIS A 252 19.59 11.45 11.01
N PRO A 253 20.85 11.86 11.26
CA PRO A 253 21.18 12.98 12.15
C PRO A 253 20.55 14.33 11.83
N ASP A 254 20.01 14.53 10.63
CA ASP A 254 19.30 15.75 10.26
C ASP A 254 17.90 15.83 10.88
N PHE A 255 17.24 14.68 11.13
CA PHE A 255 15.95 14.63 11.85
C PHE A 255 16.08 15.14 13.29
N GLY A 256 17.21 14.88 13.95
CA GLY A 256 17.50 15.40 15.30
C GLY A 256 17.83 16.89 15.37
N LYS A 257 18.01 17.57 14.22
CA LYS A 257 18.40 18.99 14.14
C LYS A 257 17.33 19.89 13.53
N VAL A 258 16.38 19.32 12.80
CA VAL A 258 15.40 20.09 12.03
C VAL A 258 14.36 20.77 12.93
N ASN A 259 13.99 22.00 12.59
CA ASN A 259 12.96 22.73 13.32
C ASN A 259 11.55 22.36 12.82
N LEU A 260 10.84 21.55 13.62
CA LEU A 260 9.47 21.10 13.37
C LEU A 260 8.40 21.96 14.06
N GLN A 261 8.75 23.11 14.65
CA GLN A 261 7.77 24.03 15.24
C GLN A 261 6.88 24.76 14.21
N PRO A 262 7.36 25.20 13.03
CA PRO A 262 6.52 25.90 12.04
C PRO A 262 5.40 25.00 11.48
N ASP A 263 4.19 25.56 11.33
CA ASP A 263 3.12 24.95 10.53
C ASP A 263 3.48 25.01 9.04
N ARG A 264 3.37 23.87 8.35
CA ARG A 264 3.68 23.72 6.92
C ARG A 264 2.49 23.30 6.07
N GLY A 265 1.29 23.16 6.63
CA GLY A 265 0.11 22.65 5.89
C GLY A 265 -0.25 23.49 4.66
N ALA A 266 -0.05 24.81 4.72
CA ALA A 266 -0.26 25.72 3.59
C ALA A 266 0.86 25.71 2.53
N GLU A 267 2.04 25.15 2.86
CA GLU A 267 3.10 24.86 1.90
C GLU A 267 2.86 23.50 1.24
N LEU A 268 2.50 22.49 2.04
CA LEU A 268 2.23 21.11 1.61
C LEU A 268 1.13 21.06 0.54
N LYS A 269 -0.02 21.72 0.81
CA LYS A 269 -1.16 21.82 -0.13
C LYS A 269 -0.85 22.52 -1.47
N LYS A 270 0.35 23.09 -1.65
CA LYS A 270 0.78 23.70 -2.93
C LYS A 270 1.66 22.77 -3.77
N ILE A 271 2.18 21.70 -3.19
CA ILE A 271 3.12 20.78 -3.83
C ILE A 271 2.56 19.36 -3.99
N GLU A 272 1.62 18.96 -3.13
CA GLU A 272 0.84 17.72 -3.18
C GLU A 272 -0.52 17.94 -3.86
#